data_AF-A0A2S9XX70-F1
#
_entry.id   AF-A0A2S9XX70-F1
#
_cell.length_a   1.000
_cell.length_b   1.000
_cell.length_c   1.000
_cell.angle_alpha   90.00
_cell.angle_beta   90.00
_cell.angle_gamma   90.00
#
_symmetry.space_group_name_H-M   'P 1'
#
loop_
_entity.id
_entity.type
_entity.pdbx_description
1 polymer ?
#
loop_
_entity_poly.entity_id
_entity_poly.type
_entity_poly.pdbx_seq_one_letter_code
_entity_poly.pdbx_strand_id
1 'polypeptide(L)'
;MQYARSLSLVGLMALLGCTAATEGLGIGDGDDGSETWATEDTATEGGEGGEAGSEDAGDTGDGDGDMGDGDGDTGDGDGDPGDGDGDPGDGDGDTGDGDGDTGDGVCGNGVIEDGEDCDGAELGGADCLSEGFVGGELACSGSCGFDTSACMVDQCGNGVIDEGESCDGLDLGDADCLSLGEGPGTVSCTPGCMLDLSACGLEGEGDGCGVFDACPDDGLYCHWFKCYDGSLGDPCSSDNQCLSGDCSGVIDGSCI
;
A
#
# COMPACT_ATOMS: atom_id res chain seq x y z
N MET A 1 68.56 -22.31 -21.43
CA MET A 1 68.64 -21.44 -22.62
C MET A 1 67.24 -20.91 -22.84
N GLN A 2 66.85 -19.82 -22.16
CA GLN A 2 66.86 -18.44 -22.68
C GLN A 2 66.12 -18.32 -24.02
N TYR A 3 64.93 -17.72 -24.02
CA TYR A 3 64.67 -16.44 -24.69
C TYR A 3 63.35 -15.83 -24.17
N ALA A 4 63.48 -14.74 -23.42
CA ALA A 4 62.42 -13.80 -23.09
C ALA A 4 62.57 -12.57 -23.99
N ARG A 5 61.49 -12.06 -24.58
CA ARG A 5 61.23 -10.65 -24.99
C ARG A 5 59.71 -10.50 -25.24
N SER A 6 58.86 -9.93 -24.38
CA SER A 6 58.57 -8.49 -24.08
C SER A 6 58.35 -7.56 -25.27
N LEU A 7 57.09 -7.07 -25.43
CA LEU A 7 56.63 -5.70 -25.79
C LEU A 7 55.09 -5.76 -26.03
N SER A 8 54.23 -5.30 -25.12
CA SER A 8 53.74 -3.91 -24.92
C SER A 8 52.78 -3.42 -26.01
N LEU A 9 51.48 -3.35 -25.70
CA LEU A 9 50.56 -2.36 -26.29
C LEU A 9 49.45 -2.01 -25.29
N VAL A 10 49.75 -1.09 -24.39
CA VAL A 10 48.77 -0.34 -23.61
C VAL A 10 48.54 1.00 -24.31
N GLY A 11 47.28 1.30 -24.64
CA GLY A 11 46.73 2.66 -24.74
C GLY A 11 46.85 3.41 -26.08
N LEU A 12 45.71 3.64 -26.74
CA LEU A 12 45.22 4.98 -27.20
C LEU A 12 43.83 4.80 -27.85
N MET A 13 42.75 5.23 -27.19
CA MET A 13 42.00 6.46 -27.49
C MET A 13 41.17 6.42 -28.79
N ALA A 14 39.84 6.39 -28.66
CA ALA A 14 38.98 7.42 -29.24
C ALA A 14 37.54 7.28 -28.70
N LEU A 15 37.14 8.32 -27.97
CA LEU A 15 35.77 8.66 -27.60
C LEU A 15 34.90 8.79 -28.87
N LEU A 16 33.78 8.05 -28.93
CA LEU A 16 32.65 8.42 -29.78
C LEU A 16 31.48 8.73 -28.84
N GLY A 17 31.35 10.01 -28.51
CA GLY A 17 30.17 10.55 -27.84
C GLY A 17 29.03 10.68 -28.85
N CYS A 18 27.88 10.09 -28.54
CA CYS A 18 26.61 10.45 -29.16
C CYS A 18 26.14 11.77 -28.54
N THR A 19 26.35 12.88 -29.24
CA THR A 19 25.65 14.14 -28.97
C THR A 19 24.44 14.24 -29.89
N ALA A 20 23.29 14.54 -29.29
CA ALA A 20 22.00 14.75 -29.94
C ALA A 20 22.08 15.78 -31.08
N ALA A 21 21.40 15.48 -32.19
CA ALA A 21 21.10 16.42 -33.25
C ALA A 21 19.60 16.71 -33.23
N THR A 22 19.24 17.89 -32.73
CA THR A 22 17.94 18.52 -32.92
C THR A 22 18.09 19.55 -34.03
N GLU A 23 17.45 19.31 -35.17
CA GLU A 23 17.27 20.28 -36.25
C GLU A 23 15.80 20.14 -36.70
N GLY A 24 14.90 21.11 -36.61
CA GLY A 24 15.06 22.55 -36.50
C GLY A 24 15.01 23.23 -37.87
N LEU A 25 13.91 23.08 -38.63
CA LEU A 25 13.63 23.86 -39.85
C LEU A 25 12.21 24.46 -39.79
N GLY A 26 12.11 25.74 -39.41
CA GLY A 26 11.12 26.70 -39.96
C GLY A 26 11.70 27.29 -41.27
N ILE A 27 10.99 27.95 -42.19
CA ILE A 27 10.03 29.07 -42.09
C ILE A 27 9.19 29.11 -43.39
N GLY A 28 7.86 29.26 -43.34
CA GLY A 28 7.11 30.46 -43.80
C GLY A 28 6.25 30.14 -45.04
N ASP A 29 5.13 30.76 -45.39
CA ASP A 29 4.24 31.79 -44.84
C ASP A 29 2.92 31.65 -45.63
N GLY A 30 1.77 31.93 -45.02
CA GLY A 30 0.47 31.84 -45.68
C GLY A 30 -0.67 32.34 -44.81
N ASP A 31 -0.64 33.65 -44.55
CA ASP A 31 -1.74 34.50 -44.09
C ASP A 31 -3.08 34.15 -44.77
N ASP A 32 -4.16 34.02 -43.99
CA ASP A 32 -5.48 34.52 -44.35
C ASP A 32 -6.39 34.62 -43.10
N GLY A 33 -6.64 35.87 -42.67
CA GLY A 33 -7.89 36.33 -42.04
C GLY A 33 -8.15 35.86 -40.61
N SER A 34 -7.67 36.58 -39.59
CA SER A 34 -8.41 37.67 -38.91
C SER A 34 -9.84 37.31 -38.49
N GLU A 35 -10.08 37.11 -37.19
CA GLU A 35 -10.97 37.99 -36.40
C GLU A 35 -10.44 38.03 -34.95
N THR A 36 -10.05 39.23 -34.52
CA THR A 36 -9.63 39.54 -33.16
C THR A 36 -10.75 40.29 -32.45
N TRP A 37 -11.08 39.89 -31.23
CA TRP A 37 -11.36 40.85 -30.17
C TRP A 37 -10.87 40.28 -28.83
N ALA A 38 -9.86 40.97 -28.30
CA ALA A 38 -9.58 41.21 -26.88
C ALA A 38 -10.90 41.37 -26.09
N THR A 39 -11.04 41.04 -24.81
CA THR A 39 -10.15 41.09 -23.64
C THR A 39 -11.01 40.62 -22.45
N GLU A 40 -10.36 40.06 -21.41
CA GLU A 40 -10.74 40.07 -19.98
C GLU A 40 -12.23 40.19 -19.60
N ASP A 41 -12.76 39.19 -18.88
CA ASP A 41 -13.32 39.45 -17.56
C ASP A 41 -13.63 38.15 -16.82
N THR A 42 -13.23 38.15 -15.55
CA THR A 42 -13.69 37.24 -14.51
C THR A 42 -15.21 37.33 -14.36
N ALA A 43 -15.91 36.20 -14.44
CA ALA A 43 -17.13 35.95 -13.67
C ALA A 43 -17.62 34.51 -13.88
N THR A 44 -17.54 33.74 -12.80
CA THR A 44 -18.48 32.68 -12.44
C THR A 44 -19.92 33.20 -12.50
N GLU A 45 -20.87 32.40 -13.01
CA GLU A 45 -22.23 32.18 -12.47
C GLU A 45 -23.14 31.39 -13.47
N GLY A 46 -23.91 30.43 -12.93
CA GLY A 46 -25.23 29.91 -13.39
C GLY A 46 -25.27 29.09 -14.70
N GLY A 47 -25.99 27.99 -14.88
CA GLY A 47 -27.10 27.26 -14.24
C GLY A 47 -27.42 26.09 -15.22
N GLU A 48 -28.12 24.99 -14.93
CA GLU A 48 -29.47 24.86 -14.39
C GLU A 48 -29.68 23.41 -13.93
N GLY A 49 -30.55 23.20 -12.94
CA GLY A 49 -31.06 21.85 -12.66
C GLY A 49 -31.91 21.74 -11.41
N GLY A 50 -33.21 21.98 -11.56
CA GLY A 50 -34.25 21.17 -10.90
C GLY A 50 -34.68 21.56 -9.48
N GLU A 51 -35.95 21.95 -9.37
CA GLU A 51 -36.65 22.27 -8.13
C GLU A 51 -37.09 21.03 -7.32
N ALA A 52 -37.15 21.20 -5.98
CA ALA A 52 -38.37 21.20 -5.15
C ALA A 52 -38.33 20.33 -3.88
N GLY A 53 -38.72 20.97 -2.75
CA GLY A 53 -39.13 20.35 -1.48
C GLY A 53 -38.22 20.75 -0.31
N SER A 54 -38.44 21.88 0.38
CA SER A 54 -39.41 22.16 1.46
C SER A 54 -39.04 21.53 2.81
N GLU A 55 -39.05 22.38 3.85
CA GLU A 55 -38.86 22.17 5.31
C GLU A 55 -37.40 22.36 5.79
N ASP A 56 -37.08 23.18 6.80
CA ASP A 56 -37.82 23.71 7.94
C ASP A 56 -37.13 25.01 8.43
N ALA A 57 -37.92 25.95 8.95
CA ALA A 57 -37.43 27.25 9.41
C ALA A 57 -37.04 27.18 10.89
N GLY A 58 -35.73 27.15 11.17
CA GLY A 58 -35.17 27.27 12.51
C GLY A 58 -34.56 28.65 12.74
N ASP A 59 -35.37 29.50 13.37
CA ASP A 59 -35.11 30.88 13.78
C ASP A 59 -33.91 31.02 14.74
N THR A 60 -33.06 32.02 14.48
CA THR A 60 -32.00 32.46 15.38
C THR A 60 -32.60 33.32 16.49
N GLY A 61 -32.59 32.82 17.72
CA GLY A 61 -32.97 33.58 18.90
C GLY A 61 -31.90 33.49 19.99
N ASP A 62 -31.11 34.55 20.12
CA ASP A 62 -30.41 34.88 21.37
C ASP A 62 -31.44 35.08 22.48
N GLY A 63 -31.23 34.43 23.61
CA GLY A 63 -32.10 34.54 24.78
C GLY A 63 -31.32 34.34 26.07
N ASP A 64 -30.81 35.45 26.61
CA ASP A 64 -30.45 35.58 28.02
C ASP A 64 -31.71 35.33 28.87
N GLY A 65 -31.67 34.27 29.67
CA GLY A 65 -32.74 33.87 30.57
C GLY A 65 -32.19 33.51 31.94
N ASP A 66 -31.88 34.54 32.73
CA ASP A 66 -31.81 34.43 34.19
C ASP A 66 -33.15 33.91 34.73
N MET A 67 -33.14 32.72 35.34
CA MET A 67 -34.10 32.34 36.38
C MET A 67 -33.33 31.62 37.47
N GLY A 68 -33.12 32.35 38.57
CA GLY A 68 -32.52 31.81 39.77
C GLY A 68 -33.45 30.85 40.49
N ASP A 69 -32.85 29.83 41.09
CA ASP A 69 -33.36 29.18 42.29
C ASP A 69 -32.45 29.60 43.44
N GLY A 70 -32.92 30.58 44.18
CA GLY A 70 -32.34 30.91 45.47
C GLY A 70 -32.82 29.89 46.50
N ASP A 71 -31.91 29.02 46.93
CA ASP A 71 -31.93 28.49 48.28
C ASP A 71 -30.99 29.36 49.11
N GLY A 72 -31.61 30.31 49.82
CA GLY A 72 -30.91 31.14 50.77
C GLY A 72 -30.54 30.33 52.00
N ASP A 73 -29.26 30.03 52.15
CA ASP A 73 -28.65 29.90 53.47
C ASP A 73 -28.12 31.27 53.90
N THR A 74 -28.95 31.99 54.65
CA THR A 74 -28.44 32.93 55.64
C THR A 74 -27.78 32.10 56.74
N GLY A 75 -26.50 31.80 56.56
CA GLY A 75 -25.64 31.17 57.56
C GLY A 75 -24.66 32.19 58.12
N ASP A 76 -24.76 32.41 59.41
CA ASP A 76 -24.10 33.46 60.17
C ASP A 76 -22.57 33.44 60.09
N GLY A 77 -21.99 34.63 60.03
CA GLY A 77 -20.58 34.79 60.36
C GLY A 77 -20.38 34.62 61.86
N ASP A 78 -19.78 33.50 62.23
CA ASP A 78 -19.01 33.39 63.48
C ASP A 78 -17.55 33.21 63.10
N GLY A 79 -16.81 34.31 63.14
CA GLY A 79 -15.36 34.25 63.20
C GLY A 79 -14.97 33.70 64.56
N ASP A 80 -14.52 32.45 64.61
CA ASP A 80 -13.73 31.94 65.72
C ASP A 80 -12.26 32.34 65.50
N PRO A 81 -11.65 33.19 66.35
CA PRO A 81 -10.21 33.23 66.49
C PRO A 81 -9.82 32.03 67.37
N GLY A 82 -9.82 30.85 66.75
CA GLY A 82 -9.42 29.59 67.37
C GLY A 82 -7.92 29.36 67.19
N ASP A 83 -7.27 29.05 68.31
CA ASP A 83 -5.84 28.94 68.50
C ASP A 83 -5.13 28.03 67.50
N GLY A 84 -3.94 28.47 67.08
CA GLY A 84 -3.05 27.63 66.29
C GLY A 84 -2.53 26.48 67.15
N ASP A 85 -2.97 25.29 66.81
CA ASP A 85 -2.19 24.07 66.99
C ASP A 85 -1.94 23.53 65.58
N GLY A 86 -0.74 23.77 65.08
CA GLY A 86 -0.31 23.16 63.83
C GLY A 86 -0.19 21.66 64.03
N ASP A 87 -1.14 20.90 63.51
CA ASP A 87 -0.91 19.48 63.24
C ASP A 87 0.06 19.38 62.06
N PRO A 88 1.22 18.71 62.23
CA PRO A 88 2.08 18.38 61.12
C PRO A 88 1.28 17.46 60.21
N GLY A 89 1.02 17.92 58.99
CA GLY A 89 0.15 17.27 58.02
C GLY A 89 0.25 15.75 58.07
N ASP A 90 -0.87 15.13 58.44
CA ASP A 90 -1.20 13.85 57.87
C ASP A 90 -1.25 14.11 56.37
N GLY A 91 -0.21 13.63 55.68
CA GLY A 91 -0.28 13.51 54.25
C GLY A 91 -1.45 12.60 53.98
N ASP A 92 -2.58 13.22 53.63
CA ASP A 92 -3.61 12.64 52.79
C ASP A 92 -2.90 12.29 51.46
N GLY A 93 -2.08 11.25 51.50
CA GLY A 93 -1.86 10.44 50.35
C GLY A 93 -3.23 9.88 50.09
N ASP A 94 -3.94 10.53 49.18
CA ASP A 94 -5.12 10.00 48.52
C ASP A 94 -4.73 8.61 48.00
N THR A 95 -4.84 7.60 48.87
CA THR A 95 -5.22 6.26 48.45
C THR A 95 -6.62 6.47 47.94
N GLY A 96 -6.68 6.85 46.66
CA GLY A 96 -7.90 7.16 45.94
C GLY A 96 -8.97 6.19 46.38
N ASP A 97 -10.09 6.79 46.75
CA ASP A 97 -11.30 6.14 47.18
C ASP A 97 -11.52 4.86 46.39
N GLY A 98 -11.47 3.74 47.11
CA GLY A 98 -11.89 2.43 46.63
C GLY A 98 -13.40 2.43 46.41
N ASP A 99 -13.86 3.20 45.43
CA ASP A 99 -15.11 2.93 44.74
C ASP A 99 -14.93 1.59 44.05
N GLY A 100 -15.65 0.59 44.55
CA GLY A 100 -15.43 -0.80 44.21
C GLY A 100 -15.79 -1.15 42.78
N ASP A 101 -14.80 -1.14 41.90
CA ASP A 101 -14.78 -1.92 40.67
C ASP A 101 -13.93 -3.18 40.89
N THR A 102 -14.53 -4.20 41.53
CA THR A 102 -13.95 -5.57 41.61
C THR A 102 -14.04 -6.31 40.26
N GLY A 103 -13.96 -5.58 39.15
CA GLY A 103 -14.12 -6.08 37.79
C GLY A 103 -13.05 -5.57 36.82
N ASP A 104 -12.06 -4.83 37.31
CA ASP A 104 -10.98 -4.28 36.51
C ASP A 104 -9.72 -5.06 36.88
N GLY A 105 -9.31 -5.98 36.01
CA GLY A 105 -8.13 -6.83 36.22
C GLY A 105 -6.90 -6.05 36.69
N VAL A 106 -6.13 -6.62 37.62
CA VAL A 106 -4.90 -5.98 38.09
C VAL A 106 -3.78 -6.28 37.10
N CYS A 107 -3.51 -5.30 36.24
CA CYS A 107 -2.51 -5.47 35.22
C CYS A 107 -1.09 -5.77 35.74
N GLY A 108 -0.47 -6.81 35.19
CA GLY A 108 0.90 -7.22 35.51
C GLY A 108 0.98 -8.28 36.62
N ASN A 109 -0.14 -8.94 36.93
CA ASN A 109 -0.23 -10.00 37.93
C ASN A 109 0.04 -11.42 37.33
N GLY A 110 0.15 -11.52 36.01
CA GLY A 110 0.41 -12.74 35.25
C GLY A 110 -0.82 -13.60 34.98
N VAL A 111 -2.03 -13.06 35.10
CA VAL A 111 -3.30 -13.73 34.83
C VAL A 111 -4.20 -12.75 34.08
N ILE A 112 -4.71 -13.17 32.91
CA ILE A 112 -5.67 -12.38 32.15
C ILE A 112 -7.04 -12.44 32.84
N GLU A 113 -7.50 -11.30 33.35
CA GLU A 113 -8.80 -11.13 34.01
C GLU A 113 -9.83 -10.45 33.09
N ASP A 114 -11.09 -10.34 33.54
CA ASP A 114 -12.11 -9.62 32.79
C ASP A 114 -11.68 -8.14 32.61
N GLY A 115 -11.63 -7.67 31.37
CA GLY A 115 -11.20 -6.31 31.03
C GLY A 115 -9.73 -6.17 30.59
N GLU A 116 -8.96 -7.25 30.59
CA GLU A 116 -7.58 -7.29 30.09
C GLU A 116 -7.50 -8.05 28.76
N ASP A 117 -6.79 -7.49 27.78
CA ASP A 117 -6.48 -8.20 26.53
C ASP A 117 -5.28 -9.16 26.71
N CYS A 118 -4.38 -8.80 27.63
CA CYS A 118 -3.18 -9.55 27.99
C CYS A 118 -2.72 -9.18 29.41
N ASP A 119 -1.86 -9.99 30.03
CA ASP A 119 -1.15 -9.62 31.27
C ASP A 119 0.33 -10.03 31.19
N GLY A 120 1.20 -9.03 31.05
CA GLY A 120 2.65 -9.22 31.06
C GLY A 120 3.13 -10.08 29.88
N ALA A 121 3.45 -11.34 30.15
CA ALA A 121 3.84 -12.32 29.13
C ALA A 121 2.69 -13.24 28.69
N GLU A 122 1.55 -13.19 29.39
CA GLU A 122 0.37 -13.96 29.08
C GLU A 122 -0.44 -13.18 28.03
N LEU A 123 -0.33 -13.58 26.76
CA LEU A 123 -1.03 -12.94 25.64
C LEU A 123 -2.36 -13.64 25.29
N GLY A 124 -2.77 -14.64 26.07
CA GLY A 124 -4.04 -15.36 25.84
C GLY A 124 -4.05 -16.19 24.55
N GLY A 125 -2.87 -16.44 23.97
CA GLY A 125 -2.72 -17.09 22.67
C GLY A 125 -2.86 -16.13 21.47
N ALA A 126 -2.99 -14.82 21.70
CA ALA A 126 -2.87 -13.82 20.66
C ALA A 126 -1.41 -13.66 20.22
N ASP A 127 -1.23 -13.34 18.95
CA ASP A 127 0.04 -13.00 18.33
C ASP A 127 -0.19 -11.85 17.33
N CYS A 128 0.89 -11.33 16.74
CA CYS A 128 0.76 -10.26 15.75
C CYS A 128 -0.13 -10.71 14.56
N LEU A 129 -0.15 -12.01 14.22
CA LEU A 129 -0.99 -12.53 13.14
C LEU A 129 -2.48 -12.47 13.50
N SER A 130 -2.86 -12.77 14.74
CA SER A 130 -4.25 -12.68 15.21
C SER A 130 -4.75 -11.24 15.26
N GLU A 131 -3.86 -10.29 15.53
CA GLU A 131 -4.15 -8.85 15.55
C GLU A 131 -4.15 -8.20 14.14
N GLY A 132 -3.95 -8.99 13.08
CA GLY A 132 -4.04 -8.54 11.69
C GLY A 132 -2.74 -8.01 11.10
N PHE A 133 -1.59 -8.33 11.71
CA PHE A 133 -0.26 -8.04 11.21
C PHE A 133 0.33 -9.27 10.51
N VAL A 134 1.42 -9.09 9.75
CA VAL A 134 2.05 -10.20 9.00
C VAL A 134 3.06 -10.99 9.83
N GLY A 135 3.51 -10.42 10.96
CA GLY A 135 4.48 -11.06 11.85
C GLY A 135 4.94 -10.13 12.97
N GLY A 136 6.04 -10.49 13.63
CA GLY A 136 6.63 -9.72 14.74
C GLY A 136 6.38 -10.33 16.12
N GLU A 137 6.75 -9.58 17.16
CA GLU A 137 6.59 -9.98 18.56
C GLU A 137 5.48 -9.12 19.18
N LEU A 138 4.36 -9.74 19.56
CA LEU A 138 3.28 -9.07 20.27
C LEU A 138 3.68 -8.94 21.73
N ALA A 139 3.57 -7.73 22.29
CA ALA A 139 3.85 -7.48 23.69
C ALA A 139 2.56 -7.05 24.42
N CYS A 140 2.58 -7.16 25.74
CA CYS A 140 1.54 -6.58 26.58
C CYS A 140 1.99 -5.23 27.13
N SER A 141 1.16 -4.19 26.94
CA SER A 141 1.43 -2.87 27.51
C SER A 141 1.23 -2.88 29.03
N GLY A 142 1.80 -1.88 29.72
CA GLY A 142 1.56 -1.68 31.17
C GLY A 142 0.12 -1.30 31.54
N SER A 143 -0.76 -1.18 30.54
CA SER A 143 -2.20 -0.97 30.66
C SER A 143 -3.03 -2.21 30.26
N CYS A 144 -2.38 -3.36 30.08
CA CYS A 144 -3.03 -4.64 29.74
C CYS A 144 -3.82 -4.66 28.43
N GLY A 145 -3.47 -3.74 27.53
CA GLY A 145 -3.80 -3.82 26.11
C GLY A 145 -2.61 -4.34 25.31
N PHE A 146 -2.89 -4.93 24.14
CA PHE A 146 -1.86 -5.36 23.21
C PHE A 146 -1.00 -4.19 22.70
N ASP A 147 0.32 -4.34 22.80
CA ASP A 147 1.31 -3.45 22.20
C ASP A 147 1.76 -4.03 20.86
N THR A 148 1.23 -3.46 19.78
CA THR A 148 1.53 -3.86 18.41
C THR A 148 2.67 -3.06 17.78
N SER A 149 3.39 -2.24 18.56
CA SER A 149 4.49 -1.42 18.04
C SER A 149 5.69 -2.24 17.53
N ALA A 150 5.85 -3.47 18.02
CA ALA A 150 6.82 -4.46 17.54
C ALA A 150 6.22 -5.48 16.56
N CYS A 151 4.92 -5.35 16.23
CA CYS A 151 4.32 -6.10 15.15
C CYS A 151 4.73 -5.52 13.80
N MET A 152 4.99 -6.41 12.85
CA MET A 152 5.37 -6.06 11.49
C MET A 152 4.10 -5.76 10.71
N VAL A 153 3.95 -4.50 10.31
CA VAL A 153 2.97 -4.10 9.29
C VAL A 153 3.51 -4.50 7.93
N ASP A 154 2.65 -5.03 7.06
CA ASP A 154 2.92 -5.24 5.63
C ASP A 154 3.48 -3.92 5.06
N GLN A 155 4.76 -3.92 4.72
CA GLN A 155 5.52 -2.71 4.42
C GLN A 155 5.85 -2.64 2.94
N CYS A 156 4.92 -3.13 2.12
CA CYS A 156 5.11 -3.16 0.70
C CYS A 156 5.71 -1.88 0.10
N GLY A 157 6.90 -2.03 -0.49
CA GLY A 157 7.72 -0.95 -0.99
C GLY A 157 8.88 -0.54 -0.07
N ASN A 158 9.27 -1.37 0.91
CA ASN A 158 10.43 -1.14 1.76
C ASN A 158 11.76 -1.59 1.12
N GLY A 159 11.68 -2.29 -0.01
CA GLY A 159 12.79 -2.79 -0.81
C GLY A 159 13.34 -4.15 -0.38
N VAL A 160 12.64 -4.90 0.47
CA VAL A 160 12.95 -6.28 0.86
C VAL A 160 11.68 -7.12 0.89
N ILE A 161 11.71 -8.35 0.38
CA ILE A 161 10.57 -9.28 0.48
C ILE A 161 10.52 -9.88 1.89
N ASP A 162 9.55 -9.46 2.69
CA ASP A 162 9.30 -9.95 4.04
C ASP A 162 8.42 -11.21 4.08
N GLU A 163 8.32 -11.87 5.25
CA GLU A 163 7.50 -13.08 5.41
C GLU A 163 6.02 -12.75 5.21
N GLY A 164 5.41 -13.31 4.17
CA GLY A 164 4.03 -13.03 3.77
C GLY A 164 3.90 -12.23 2.48
N GLU A 165 4.98 -11.63 1.98
CA GLU A 165 5.01 -10.90 0.71
C GLU A 165 5.41 -11.81 -0.45
N SER A 166 4.80 -11.63 -1.63
CA SER A 166 5.23 -12.32 -2.86
C SER A 166 6.27 -11.51 -3.65
N CYS A 167 6.35 -10.22 -3.37
CA CYS A 167 7.26 -9.22 -3.95
C CYS A 167 7.21 -7.97 -3.08
N ASP A 168 8.20 -7.06 -3.20
CA ASP A 168 8.20 -5.74 -2.57
C ASP A 168 8.61 -4.67 -3.60
N GLY A 169 7.64 -3.89 -4.08
CA GLY A 169 7.91 -2.79 -5.01
C GLY A 169 8.57 -3.24 -6.33
N LEU A 170 9.89 -3.08 -6.43
CA LEU A 170 10.69 -3.56 -7.58
C LEU A 170 11.46 -4.85 -7.28
N ASP A 171 11.51 -5.28 -6.02
CA ASP A 171 12.05 -6.58 -5.64
C ASP A 171 10.99 -7.65 -5.90
N LEU A 172 11.14 -8.36 -7.02
CA LEU A 172 10.26 -9.45 -7.43
C LEU A 172 10.83 -10.81 -7.02
N GLY A 173 11.98 -10.84 -6.33
CA GLY A 173 12.73 -12.05 -6.04
C GLY A 173 13.18 -12.74 -7.33
N ASP A 174 12.91 -14.03 -7.43
CA ASP A 174 13.16 -14.84 -8.63
C ASP A 174 11.93 -14.91 -9.57
N ALA A 175 10.85 -14.17 -9.27
CA ALA A 175 9.63 -14.23 -10.06
C ALA A 175 9.75 -13.42 -11.35
N ASP A 176 9.53 -14.10 -12.47
CA ASP A 176 9.27 -13.50 -13.77
C ASP A 176 8.16 -14.26 -14.52
N CYS A 177 7.54 -13.64 -15.53
CA CYS A 177 6.43 -14.26 -16.27
C CYS A 177 6.79 -15.63 -16.87
N LEU A 178 8.04 -15.81 -17.34
CA LEU A 178 8.49 -17.07 -17.93
C LEU A 178 8.62 -18.18 -16.89
N SER A 179 9.20 -17.87 -15.73
CA SER A 179 9.39 -18.79 -14.60
C SER A 179 8.07 -19.24 -13.99
N LEU A 180 7.03 -18.40 -14.09
CA LEU A 180 5.67 -18.72 -13.66
C LEU A 180 4.85 -19.46 -14.72
N GLY A 181 5.36 -19.57 -15.95
CA GLY A 181 4.68 -20.23 -17.06
C GLY A 181 3.58 -19.39 -17.71
N GLU A 182 3.54 -18.09 -17.43
CA GLU A 182 2.58 -17.13 -17.98
C GLU A 182 3.06 -16.50 -19.30
N GLY A 183 4.27 -16.87 -19.75
CA GLY A 183 4.83 -16.45 -21.02
C GLY A 183 5.70 -15.21 -20.99
N PRO A 184 5.95 -14.58 -22.16
CA PRO A 184 6.75 -13.38 -22.22
C PRO A 184 5.98 -12.21 -21.58
N GLY A 185 6.69 -11.21 -21.08
CA GLY A 185 6.04 -10.04 -20.49
C GLY A 185 6.82 -9.51 -19.31
N THR A 186 6.15 -8.69 -18.50
CA THR A 186 6.74 -8.10 -17.30
C THR A 186 5.80 -8.30 -16.12
N VAL A 187 6.30 -8.96 -15.07
CA VAL A 187 5.59 -9.01 -13.78
C VAL A 187 5.83 -7.70 -13.04
N SER A 188 4.82 -7.25 -12.30
CA SER A 188 4.94 -6.09 -11.42
C SER A 188 4.46 -6.42 -10.02
N CYS A 189 4.88 -5.65 -9.02
CA CYS A 189 4.39 -5.81 -7.67
C CYS A 189 3.22 -4.84 -7.41
N THR A 190 2.10 -5.37 -6.93
CA THR A 190 0.97 -4.54 -6.51
C THR A 190 1.29 -3.81 -5.21
N PRO A 191 0.56 -2.72 -4.88
CA PRO A 191 0.71 -2.04 -3.58
C PRO A 191 0.36 -2.90 -2.34
N GLY A 192 -0.19 -4.10 -2.54
CA GLY A 192 -0.46 -5.09 -1.48
C GLY A 192 0.46 -6.31 -1.57
N CYS A 193 1.66 -6.15 -2.12
CA CYS A 193 2.73 -7.16 -2.13
C CYS A 193 2.38 -8.51 -2.75
N MET A 194 1.45 -8.46 -3.71
CA MET A 194 1.09 -9.55 -4.59
C MET A 194 1.66 -9.31 -5.99
N LEU A 195 2.12 -10.36 -6.66
CA LEU A 195 2.54 -10.30 -8.06
C LEU A 195 1.34 -10.01 -8.95
N ASP A 196 1.47 -9.00 -9.81
CA ASP A 196 0.55 -8.71 -10.90
C ASP A 196 1.09 -9.31 -12.21
N LEU A 197 0.37 -10.30 -12.72
CA LEU A 197 0.68 -11.04 -13.93
C LEU A 197 -0.13 -10.54 -15.14
N SER A 198 -0.90 -9.47 -14.97
CA SER A 198 -1.78 -8.93 -16.03
C SER A 198 -1.01 -8.45 -17.27
N ALA A 199 0.29 -8.21 -17.15
CA ALA A 199 1.20 -7.85 -18.23
C ALA A 199 2.10 -9.02 -18.69
N CYS A 200 1.79 -10.25 -18.24
CA CYS A 200 2.35 -11.48 -18.79
C CYS A 200 1.50 -11.97 -19.97
N GLY A 201 2.14 -12.69 -20.88
CA GLY A 201 1.55 -13.20 -22.11
C GLY A 201 1.61 -12.20 -23.27
N LEU A 202 1.30 -12.70 -24.46
CA LEU A 202 1.08 -11.88 -25.65
C LEU A 202 -0.42 -11.64 -25.86
N GLU A 203 -0.76 -10.47 -26.40
CA GLU A 203 -2.15 -10.20 -26.81
C GLU A 203 -2.61 -11.26 -27.83
N GLY A 204 -3.78 -11.84 -27.59
CA GLY A 204 -4.35 -12.87 -28.47
C GLY A 204 -3.81 -14.30 -28.26
N GLU A 205 -3.10 -14.56 -27.17
CA GLU A 205 -2.94 -15.93 -26.65
C GLU A 205 -4.33 -16.56 -26.42
N GLY A 206 -4.52 -17.80 -26.85
CA GLY A 206 -5.82 -18.49 -26.82
C GLY A 206 -6.83 -18.05 -27.88
N ASP A 207 -6.52 -17.09 -28.75
CA ASP A 207 -7.39 -16.72 -29.87
C ASP A 207 -7.48 -17.81 -30.93
N GLY A 208 -8.54 -17.74 -31.74
CA GLY A 208 -8.75 -18.66 -32.85
C GLY A 208 -7.80 -18.37 -34.00
N CYS A 209 -7.14 -19.41 -34.51
CA CYS A 209 -6.32 -19.34 -35.72
C CYS A 209 -6.68 -20.46 -36.70
N GLY A 210 -6.17 -20.39 -37.92
CA GLY A 210 -6.43 -21.37 -38.96
C GLY A 210 -5.64 -21.12 -40.23
N VAL A 211 -6.05 -21.77 -41.32
CA VAL A 211 -5.34 -21.70 -42.61
C VAL A 211 -5.39 -20.30 -43.24
N PHE A 212 -6.40 -19.51 -42.87
CA PHE A 212 -6.63 -18.17 -43.39
C PHE A 212 -6.57 -17.08 -42.32
N ASP A 213 -6.53 -17.47 -41.04
CA ASP A 213 -6.51 -16.57 -39.89
C ASP A 213 -5.22 -16.85 -39.11
N ALA A 214 -4.24 -15.96 -39.27
CA ALA A 214 -3.03 -16.00 -38.46
C ALA A 214 -3.32 -15.47 -37.05
N CYS A 215 -2.44 -15.78 -36.12
CA CYS A 215 -2.47 -15.16 -34.81
C CYS A 215 -2.26 -13.63 -34.95
N PRO A 216 -2.87 -12.83 -34.08
CA PRO A 216 -2.79 -11.37 -34.15
C PRO A 216 -1.37 -10.85 -33.96
N ASP A 217 -0.56 -11.54 -33.15
CA ASP A 217 0.83 -11.21 -32.90
C ASP A 217 1.81 -12.19 -33.56
N ASP A 218 2.91 -11.64 -34.09
CA ASP A 218 3.97 -12.41 -34.77
C ASP A 218 4.75 -13.36 -33.82
N GLY A 219 4.61 -13.16 -32.51
CA GLY A 219 5.19 -14.01 -31.47
C GLY A 219 4.35 -15.25 -31.14
N LEU A 220 3.12 -15.33 -31.65
CA LEU A 220 2.22 -16.45 -31.43
C LEU A 220 2.29 -17.44 -32.59
N TYR A 221 2.25 -18.74 -32.28
CA TYR A 221 2.08 -19.78 -33.28
C TYR A 221 0.71 -20.43 -33.18
N CYS A 222 0.21 -20.89 -34.32
CA CYS A 222 -1.07 -21.56 -34.40
C CYS A 222 -0.89 -23.07 -34.18
N HIS A 223 -1.51 -23.60 -33.13
CA HIS A 223 -1.61 -25.03 -32.90
C HIS A 223 -3.07 -25.43 -32.65
N TRP A 224 -3.57 -26.43 -33.36
CA TRP A 224 -4.95 -26.92 -33.23
C TRP A 224 -6.04 -25.81 -33.21
N PHE A 225 -5.92 -24.83 -34.12
CA PHE A 225 -6.82 -23.67 -34.23
C PHE A 225 -6.78 -22.68 -33.05
N LYS A 226 -5.74 -22.74 -32.22
CA LYS A 226 -5.49 -21.80 -31.12
C LYS A 226 -4.09 -21.22 -31.18
N CYS A 227 -3.97 -19.95 -30.78
CA CYS A 227 -2.70 -19.24 -30.69
C CYS A 227 -2.02 -19.51 -29.34
N TYR A 228 -0.74 -19.80 -29.38
CA TYR A 228 0.10 -20.08 -28.21
C TYR A 228 1.41 -19.31 -28.35
N ASP A 229 1.98 -18.88 -27.23
CA ASP A 229 3.23 -18.12 -27.17
C ASP A 229 4.44 -19.02 -26.85
N GLY A 230 4.22 -20.30 -26.57
CA GLY A 230 5.27 -21.29 -26.30
C GLY A 230 5.66 -21.35 -24.83
N SER A 231 4.77 -20.89 -23.95
CA SER A 231 4.92 -20.94 -22.49
C SER A 231 4.92 -22.36 -21.95
N LEU A 232 5.33 -22.52 -20.69
CA LEU A 232 5.31 -23.82 -20.02
C LEU A 232 3.89 -24.41 -20.04
N GLY A 233 3.77 -25.64 -20.53
CA GLY A 233 2.50 -26.34 -20.70
C GLY A 233 1.85 -26.18 -22.08
N ASP A 234 2.29 -25.22 -22.89
CA ASP A 234 1.71 -25.00 -24.23
C ASP A 234 1.92 -26.19 -25.15
N PRO A 235 0.93 -26.48 -26.02
CA PRO A 235 1.03 -27.61 -26.93
C PRO A 235 2.05 -27.31 -28.03
N CYS A 236 2.98 -28.23 -28.23
CA CYS A 236 4.06 -28.08 -29.19
C CYS A 236 4.19 -29.31 -30.09
N SER A 237 4.63 -29.06 -31.33
CA SER A 237 5.03 -30.12 -32.26
C SER A 237 6.54 -30.15 -32.53
N SER A 238 7.30 -29.21 -31.97
CA SER A 238 8.76 -29.13 -32.09
C SER A 238 9.33 -28.19 -31.04
N ASP A 239 10.58 -28.41 -30.66
CA ASP A 239 11.36 -27.60 -29.72
C ASP A 239 11.34 -26.09 -30.02
N ASN A 240 11.37 -25.67 -31.29
CA ASN A 240 11.36 -24.26 -31.68
C ASN A 240 9.99 -23.56 -31.47
N GLN A 241 8.97 -24.28 -31.01
CA GLN A 241 7.68 -23.70 -30.61
C GLN A 241 7.66 -23.32 -29.12
N CYS A 242 8.63 -23.78 -28.33
CA CYS A 242 8.71 -23.52 -26.91
C CYS A 242 9.72 -22.44 -26.59
N LEU A 243 9.41 -21.58 -25.62
CA LEU A 243 10.33 -20.54 -25.11
C LEU A 243 11.53 -21.16 -24.38
N SER A 244 11.33 -22.26 -23.67
CA SER A 244 12.40 -23.05 -23.05
C SER A 244 13.24 -23.83 -24.07
N GLY A 245 12.72 -24.00 -25.29
CA GLY A 245 13.36 -24.78 -26.35
C GLY A 245 13.22 -26.29 -26.19
N ASP A 246 12.43 -26.78 -25.23
CA ASP A 246 12.23 -28.21 -25.00
C ASP A 246 10.75 -28.58 -25.13
N CYS A 247 10.42 -29.39 -26.14
CA CYS A 247 9.08 -29.95 -26.31
C CYS A 247 9.07 -31.40 -25.81
N SER A 248 8.22 -31.71 -24.82
CA SER A 248 8.12 -33.03 -24.18
C SER A 248 7.74 -34.18 -25.15
N GLY A 249 7.29 -33.86 -26.36
CA GLY A 249 7.00 -34.84 -27.42
C GLY A 249 6.97 -34.21 -28.82
N VAL A 250 7.24 -35.01 -29.86
CA VAL A 250 7.35 -34.50 -31.26
C VAL A 250 6.00 -34.30 -31.97
N ILE A 251 4.89 -34.74 -31.37
CA ILE A 251 3.50 -34.58 -31.84
C ILE A 251 2.61 -34.56 -30.60
N ASP A 252 1.78 -33.53 -30.43
CA ASP A 252 0.94 -33.31 -29.24
C ASP A 252 1.76 -33.30 -27.93
N GLY A 253 2.97 -32.73 -27.98
CA GLY A 253 3.81 -32.51 -26.81
C GLY A 253 3.38 -31.26 -26.03
N SER A 254 4.05 -31.01 -24.91
CA SER A 254 3.92 -29.77 -24.15
C SER A 254 5.30 -29.15 -23.91
N CYS A 255 5.38 -27.82 -23.94
CA CYS A 255 6.58 -27.09 -23.56
C CYS A 255 6.90 -27.30 -22.08
N ILE A 256 8.16 -27.58 -21.77
CA ILE A 256 8.64 -27.93 -20.42
C ILE A 256 9.93 -27.21 -20.05
#